data_AF-X1CXZ7-F1
#
_entry.id   AF-X1CXZ7-F1
#
_cell.length_a   1.000
_cell.length_b   1.000
_cell.length_c   1.000
_cell.angle_alpha   90.00
_cell.angle_beta   90.00
_cell.angle_gamma   90.00
#
_symmetry.space_group_name_H-M   'P 1'
#
loop_
_entity.id
_entity.type
_entity.pdbx_description
1 polymer ?
#
loop_
_entity_poly.entity_id
_entity_poly.type
_entity_poly.pdbx_seq_one_letter_code
_entity_poly.pdbx_strand_id
1 'polypeptide(L)'
;MIVKILGGIFLTIFLFIQVIAVKKLNILRTTFVYAVYRNQTKETTPLVISGIYKYIRNPMYTTDVIILISVFLITGTYFSAFLTILYIVQLYPFVRLEEKELMESFGESYVRYCEETPRFIPNLFKIFSKRNK
;
A
#
# COMPACT_ATOMS: atom_id res chain seq x y z
N MET A 1 14.58 13.08 22.28
CA MET A 1 14.76 14.05 21.17
C MET A 1 15.01 13.34 19.84
N ILE A 2 16.05 12.49 19.73
CA ILE A 2 16.39 11.76 18.49
C ILE A 2 15.23 10.92 17.93
N VAL A 3 14.54 10.14 18.78
CA VAL A 3 13.41 9.29 18.36
C VAL A 3 12.29 10.09 17.68
N LYS A 4 11.96 11.27 18.21
CA LYS A 4 10.92 12.14 17.64
C LYS A 4 11.33 12.71 16.28
N ILE A 5 12.61 13.07 16.13
CA ILE A 5 13.17 13.56 14.86
C ILE A 5 13.10 12.45 13.80
N LEU A 6 13.52 11.23 14.14
CA LEU A 6 13.42 10.07 13.25
C LEU A 6 11.95 9.80 12.86
N GLY A 7 11.03 9.85 13.83
CA GLY A 7 9.60 9.73 13.56
C GLY A 7 9.10 10.81 12.59
N GLY A 8 9.51 12.07 12.75
CA GLY A 8 9.15 13.16 11.83
C GLY A 8 9.68 12.96 10.41
N ILE A 9 10.92 12.47 10.28
CA ILE A 9 11.53 12.15 8.98
C ILE A 9 10.76 11.00 8.30
N PHE A 10 10.50 9.91 9.02
CA PHE A 10 9.74 8.78 8.47
C PHE A 10 8.33 9.20 8.06
N LEU A 11 7.62 9.95 8.92
CA LEU A 11 6.29 10.47 8.61
C LEU A 11 6.29 11.24 7.28
N THR A 12 7.23 12.17 7.12
CA THR A 12 7.31 13.01 5.92
C THR A 12 7.61 12.20 4.66
N ILE A 13 8.59 11.29 4.72
CA ILE A 13 8.96 10.44 3.60
C ILE A 13 7.81 9.53 3.18
N PHE A 14 7.17 8.86 4.15
CA PHE A 14 6.15 7.87 3.84
C PHE A 14 4.81 8.52 3.45
N LEU A 15 4.49 9.72 3.93
CA LEU A 15 3.38 10.53 3.40
C LEU A 15 3.63 10.89 1.92
N PHE A 16 4.85 11.30 1.57
CA PHE A 16 5.18 11.62 0.18
C PHE A 16 5.05 10.39 -0.74
N ILE A 17 5.58 9.23 -0.29
CA ILE A 17 5.46 7.95 -1.01
C ILE A 17 3.98 7.56 -1.15
N GLN A 18 3.18 7.73 -0.10
CA GLN A 18 1.75 7.44 -0.14
C GLN A 18 1.02 8.30 -1.18
N VAL A 19 1.31 9.60 -1.25
CA VAL A 19 0.75 10.49 -2.29
C VAL A 19 1.12 10.00 -3.69
N ILE A 20 2.35 9.53 -3.91
CA ILE A 20 2.78 8.95 -5.19
C ILE A 20 1.98 7.66 -5.49
N ALA A 21 1.80 6.78 -4.51
CA ALA A 21 1.04 5.54 -4.67
C ALA A 21 -0.42 5.82 -5.04
N VAL A 22 -1.08 6.72 -4.30
CA VAL A 22 -2.47 7.14 -4.56
C VAL A 22 -2.62 7.78 -5.94
N LYS A 23 -1.71 8.72 -6.30
CA LYS A 23 -1.73 9.34 -7.63
C LYS A 23 -1.54 8.33 -8.75
N LYS A 24 -0.71 7.30 -8.53
CA LYS A 24 -0.47 6.24 -9.51
C LYS A 24 -1.69 5.36 -9.73
N LEU A 25 -2.51 5.17 -8.70
CA LEU A 25 -3.82 4.54 -8.83
C LEU A 25 -4.85 5.44 -9.52
N ASN A 26 -4.70 6.77 -9.48
CA ASN A 26 -5.77 7.74 -9.75
C ASN A 26 -6.84 7.64 -8.63
N ILE A 27 -7.33 8.77 -8.11
CA ILE A 27 -8.08 8.80 -6.83
C ILE A 27 -9.37 7.95 -6.86
N LEU A 28 -9.90 7.75 -8.06
CA LEU A 28 -11.06 6.91 -8.39
C LEU A 28 -10.81 5.40 -8.24
N ARG A 29 -9.55 4.96 -8.12
CA ARG A 29 -9.14 3.56 -7.95
C ARG A 29 -8.65 3.22 -6.53
N THR A 30 -8.87 4.12 -5.57
CA THR A 30 -8.71 3.75 -4.16
C THR A 30 -9.82 2.77 -3.80
N THR A 31 -9.48 1.68 -3.11
CA THR A 31 -10.28 0.43 -3.00
C THR A 31 -11.75 0.65 -2.68
N PHE A 32 -12.03 1.59 -1.77
CA PHE A 32 -13.40 1.91 -1.36
C PHE A 32 -14.20 2.62 -2.47
N VAL A 33 -13.55 3.51 -3.22
CA VAL A 33 -14.16 4.23 -4.34
C VAL A 33 -14.37 3.28 -5.52
N TYR A 34 -13.42 2.38 -5.82
CA TYR A 34 -13.60 1.42 -6.91
C TYR A 34 -14.76 0.44 -6.64
N ALA A 35 -14.86 -0.12 -5.42
CA ALA A 35 -15.97 -1.00 -5.05
C ALA A 35 -17.34 -0.30 -5.14
N VAL A 36 -17.40 0.99 -4.78
CA VAL A 36 -18.64 1.80 -4.82
C VAL A 36 -18.98 2.29 -6.23
N TYR A 37 -17.98 2.64 -7.06
CA TYR A 37 -18.17 3.21 -8.41
C TYR A 37 -18.14 2.16 -9.53
N ARG A 38 -17.83 0.89 -9.24
CA ARG A 38 -17.83 -0.25 -10.18
C ARG A 38 -19.11 -0.32 -11.04
N ASN A 39 -20.25 0.05 -10.48
CA ASN A 39 -21.55 -0.07 -11.17
C ASN A 39 -21.85 1.10 -12.12
N GLN A 40 -21.03 2.15 -12.18
CA GLN A 40 -21.35 3.37 -12.95
C GLN A 40 -20.56 3.54 -14.26
N THR A 41 -19.43 2.85 -14.45
CA THR A 41 -18.60 3.03 -15.65
C THR A 41 -18.17 1.70 -16.27
N LYS A 42 -18.58 1.46 -17.52
CA LYS A 42 -18.15 0.34 -18.39
C LYS A 42 -16.69 0.45 -18.87
N GLU A 43 -15.93 1.43 -18.40
CA GLU A 43 -14.54 1.60 -18.81
C GLU A 43 -13.66 0.55 -18.14
N THR A 44 -13.08 -0.33 -18.95
CA THR A 44 -12.10 -1.33 -18.53
C THR A 44 -10.78 -0.65 -18.17
N THR A 45 -10.71 -0.08 -16.97
CA THR A 45 -9.47 0.53 -16.48
C THR A 45 -8.38 -0.53 -16.34
N PRO A 46 -7.17 -0.31 -16.91
CA PRO A 46 -6.10 -1.30 -16.87
C PRO A 46 -5.52 -1.49 -15.47
N LEU A 47 -5.11 -2.71 -15.16
CA LEU A 47 -4.42 -3.08 -13.91
C LEU A 47 -3.11 -2.30 -13.76
N VAL A 48 -2.91 -1.66 -12.60
CA VAL A 48 -1.71 -0.86 -12.32
C VAL A 48 -0.62 -1.75 -11.71
N ILE A 49 0.38 -2.10 -12.52
CA ILE A 49 1.53 -2.93 -12.10
C ILE A 49 2.88 -2.21 -12.24
N SER A 50 2.87 -0.89 -12.44
CA SER A 50 4.06 -0.07 -12.71
C SER A 50 4.35 0.93 -11.59
N GLY A 51 5.57 1.48 -11.58
CA GLY A 51 6.01 2.38 -10.51
C GLY A 51 6.16 1.62 -9.19
N ILE A 52 5.64 2.18 -8.09
CA ILE A 52 5.74 1.57 -6.76
C ILE A 52 5.02 0.21 -6.68
N TYR A 53 3.93 0.04 -7.44
CA TYR A 53 3.16 -1.20 -7.51
C TYR A 53 3.95 -2.36 -8.13
N LYS A 54 5.04 -2.09 -8.87
CA LYS A 54 5.94 -3.15 -9.38
C LYS A 54 6.70 -3.88 -8.26
N TYR A 55 6.88 -3.24 -7.11
CA TYR A 55 7.74 -3.74 -6.04
C TYR A 55 6.96 -4.39 -4.91
N ILE A 56 5.79 -3.84 -4.60
CA ILE A 56 4.83 -4.36 -3.64
C ILE A 56 3.43 -4.07 -4.17
N ARG A 57 2.50 -5.02 -4.02
CA ARG A 57 1.15 -4.85 -4.55
C ARG A 57 0.22 -4.00 -3.68
N ASN A 58 0.54 -3.86 -2.40
CA ASN A 58 -0.22 -3.07 -1.43
C ASN A 58 0.61 -1.91 -0.81
N PRO A 59 1.20 -0.99 -1.61
CA PRO A 59 2.08 0.04 -1.10
C PRO A 59 1.40 1.04 -0.17
N MET A 60 0.12 1.36 -0.41
CA MET A 60 -0.65 2.28 0.44
C MET A 60 -0.77 1.77 1.87
N TYR A 61 -1.14 0.50 2.01
CA TYR A 61 -1.22 -0.17 3.30
C TYR A 61 0.13 -0.25 4.01
N THR A 62 1.21 -0.54 3.27
CA THR A 62 2.56 -0.52 3.85
C THR A 62 2.94 0.89 4.32
N THR A 63 2.64 1.94 3.54
CA THR A 63 2.91 3.33 3.95
C THR A 63 2.07 3.74 5.16
N ASP A 64 0.80 3.32 5.26
CA ASP A 64 -0.09 3.59 6.39
C ASP A 64 0.47 3.05 7.70
N VAL A 65 0.91 1.79 7.70
CA VAL A 65 1.52 1.17 8.90
C VAL A 65 2.74 1.97 9.35
N ILE A 66 3.60 2.39 8.41
CA ILE A 66 4.82 3.15 8.74
C ILE A 66 4.49 4.57 9.21
N ILE A 67 3.46 5.21 8.64
CA ILE A 67 2.96 6.51 9.08
C ILE A 67 2.43 6.42 10.52
N LEU A 68 1.63 5.39 10.84
CA LEU A 68 1.11 5.17 12.19
C LEU A 68 2.22 4.92 13.21
N ILE A 69 3.21 4.10 12.85
CA ILE A 69 4.43 3.90 13.66
C ILE A 69 5.16 5.23 13.85
N SER A 70 5.28 6.04 12.80
CA SER A 70 5.94 7.35 12.87
C SER A 70 5.21 8.31 13.82
N VAL A 71 3.88 8.34 13.78
CA VAL A 71 3.04 9.10 14.72
C VAL A 71 3.24 8.61 16.16
N PHE A 72 3.31 7.29 16.37
CA PHE A 72 3.64 6.73 17.68
C PHE A 72 5.04 7.16 18.16
N LEU A 73 6.07 7.15 17.31
CA LEU A 73 7.43 7.58 17.67
C LEU A 73 7.50 9.08 18.04
N ILE A 74 6.68 9.92 17.41
CA ILE A 74 6.61 11.36 17.69
C ILE A 74 5.88 11.62 19.01
N THR A 75 4.72 10.97 19.21
CA THR A 75 3.81 11.25 20.33
C THR A 75 4.15 10.46 21.59
N GLY A 76 4.61 9.21 21.44
CA GLY A 76 4.93 8.30 22.54
C GLY A 76 3.72 7.84 23.37
N THR A 77 2.49 7.98 22.85
CA THR A 77 1.27 7.72 23.63
C THR A 77 0.78 6.29 23.46
N TYR A 78 0.24 5.70 24.54
CA TYR A 78 -0.43 4.39 24.47
C TYR A 78 -1.62 4.38 23.51
N PHE A 79 -2.31 5.51 23.37
CA PHE A 79 -3.42 5.65 22.43
C PHE A 79 -2.97 5.47 20.96
N SER A 80 -1.88 6.14 20.56
CA SER A 80 -1.34 5.97 19.19
C SER A 80 -0.79 4.56 18.94
N ALA A 81 -0.19 3.92 19.96
CA ALA A 81 0.22 2.52 19.88
C ALA A 81 -0.99 1.59 19.68
N PHE A 82 -2.05 1.79 20.47
CA PHE A 82 -3.29 1.02 20.36
C PHE A 82 -3.91 1.13 18.96
N LEU A 83 -4.02 2.36 18.41
CA LEU A 83 -4.53 2.56 17.06
C LEU A 83 -3.66 1.89 15.99
N THR A 84 -2.33 1.93 16.16
CA THR A 84 -1.39 1.26 15.24
C THR A 84 -1.60 -0.25 15.24
N ILE A 85 -1.71 -0.86 16.42
CA ILE A 85 -1.95 -2.30 16.57
C ILE A 85 -3.31 -2.68 15.98
N LEU A 86 -4.36 -1.92 16.31
CA LEU A 86 -5.70 -2.14 15.78
C LEU A 86 -5.71 -2.11 14.25
N TYR A 87 -5.03 -1.13 13.65
CA TYR A 87 -4.88 -1.05 12.20
C TYR A 87 -4.17 -2.27 11.61
N ILE A 88 -3.07 -2.73 12.21
CA ILE A 88 -2.33 -3.90 11.73
C ILE A 88 -3.19 -5.17 11.81
N VAL A 89 -3.98 -5.34 12.88
CA VAL A 89 -4.85 -6.51 13.07
C VAL A 89 -5.95 -6.56 12.00
N GLN A 90 -6.60 -5.42 11.71
CA GLN A 90 -7.63 -5.38 10.67
C GLN A 90 -7.05 -5.37 9.25
N LEU A 91 -5.80 -4.98 9.06
CA LEU A 91 -5.22 -4.80 7.72
C LEU A 91 -5.31 -6.07 6.86
N TYR A 92 -5.00 -7.23 7.44
CA TYR A 92 -4.95 -8.48 6.70
C TYR A 92 -6.31 -8.89 6.07
N PRO A 93 -7.44 -8.94 6.82
CA PRO A 93 -8.73 -9.24 6.22
C PRO A 93 -9.17 -8.21 5.17
N PHE A 94 -8.91 -6.91 5.39
CA PHE A 94 -9.22 -5.87 4.40
C PHE A 94 -8.48 -6.11 3.08
N VAL A 95 -7.17 -6.34 3.14
CA VAL A 95 -6.36 -6.62 1.95
C VAL A 95 -6.81 -7.91 1.26
N ARG A 96 -7.20 -8.94 2.01
CA ARG A 96 -7.70 -10.19 1.42
C ARG A 96 -9.01 -9.99 0.64
N LEU A 97 -9.91 -9.14 1.14
CA LEU A 97 -11.15 -8.80 0.45
C LEU A 97 -10.84 -8.04 -0.85
N GLU A 98 -9.98 -7.03 -0.79
CA GLU A 98 -9.53 -6.28 -1.98
C GLU A 98 -8.86 -7.19 -3.02
N GLU A 99 -7.93 -8.04 -2.60
CA GLU A 99 -7.23 -8.95 -3.51
C GLU A 99 -8.21 -9.92 -4.18
N LYS A 100 -9.30 -10.32 -3.50
CA LYS A 100 -10.37 -11.15 -4.08
C LYS A 100 -11.15 -10.37 -5.14
N GLU A 101 -11.54 -9.13 -4.86
CA GLU A 101 -12.25 -8.27 -5.83
C GLU A 101 -11.40 -7.98 -7.07
N LEU A 102 -10.10 -7.75 -6.88
CA LEU A 102 -9.13 -7.59 -7.97
C LEU A 102 -8.99 -8.87 -8.79
N MET A 103 -8.97 -10.04 -8.13
CA MET A 103 -8.95 -11.33 -8.82
C MET A 103 -10.20 -11.52 -9.70
N GLU A 104 -11.38 -11.20 -9.18
CA GLU A 104 -12.64 -11.28 -9.93
C GLU A 104 -12.71 -10.28 -11.09
N SER A 105 -12.03 -9.13 -10.96
CA SER A 105 -12.06 -8.07 -11.98
C SER A 105 -11.03 -8.26 -13.10
N PHE A 106 -9.86 -8.78 -12.76
CA PHE A 106 -8.69 -8.82 -13.66
C PHE A 106 -8.24 -10.25 -14.01
N GLY A 107 -8.78 -11.27 -13.33
CA GLY A 107 -8.53 -12.68 -13.61
C GLY A 107 -7.05 -13.03 -13.63
N GLU A 108 -6.62 -13.75 -14.67
CA GLU A 108 -5.27 -14.28 -14.82
C GLU A 108 -4.18 -13.19 -14.79
N SER A 109 -4.47 -11.98 -15.26
CA SER A 109 -3.52 -10.86 -15.21
C SER A 109 -3.15 -10.46 -13.79
N TYR A 110 -4.10 -10.56 -12.85
CA TYR A 110 -3.85 -10.28 -11.44
C TYR A 110 -3.18 -11.46 -10.72
N VAL A 111 -3.51 -12.71 -11.10
CA VAL A 111 -2.80 -13.91 -10.62
C VAL A 111 -1.31 -13.78 -10.90
N ARG A 112 -0.93 -13.52 -12.15
CA ARG A 112 0.47 -13.38 -12.57
C ARG A 112 1.18 -12.25 -11.83
N TYR A 113 0.49 -11.13 -11.64
CA TYR A 113 1.01 -10.02 -10.84
C TYR A 113 1.29 -10.41 -9.39
N CYS A 114 0.41 -11.19 -8.76
CA CYS A 114 0.58 -11.68 -7.39
C CYS A 114 1.77 -12.65 -7.23
N GLU A 115 2.07 -13.44 -8.27
CA GLU A 115 3.22 -14.35 -8.31
C GLU A 115 4.54 -13.58 -8.40
N GLU A 116 4.58 -12.49 -9.16
CA GLU A 116 5.80 -11.73 -9.39
C GLU A 116 6.11 -10.67 -8.32
N THR A 117 5.07 -10.19 -7.63
CA THR A 117 5.11 -9.00 -6.78
C THR A 117 4.63 -9.32 -5.35
N PRO A 118 5.47 -9.17 -4.31
CA PRO A 118 5.11 -9.48 -2.93
C PRO A 118 4.05 -8.53 -2.36
N ARG A 119 3.36 -8.97 -1.30
CA ARG A 119 2.20 -8.25 -0.73
C ARG A 119 2.56 -6.88 -0.17
N PHE A 120 3.48 -6.84 0.81
CA PHE A 120 3.72 -5.66 1.64
C PHE A 120 5.19 -5.22 1.69
N ILE A 121 6.13 -6.17 1.60
CA ILE A 121 7.56 -5.91 1.77
C ILE A 121 8.25 -6.22 0.45
N PRO A 122 9.02 -5.27 -0.11
CA PRO A 122 9.71 -5.50 -1.37
C PRO A 122 10.83 -6.53 -1.21
N ASN A 123 11.03 -7.36 -2.23
CA ASN A 123 12.20 -8.22 -2.30
C ASN A 123 13.42 -7.39 -2.73
N LEU A 124 14.21 -6.92 -1.76
CA LEU A 124 15.38 -6.08 -1.98
C LEU A 124 16.42 -6.74 -2.91
N PHE A 125 16.64 -8.06 -2.81
CA PHE A 125 17.58 -8.78 -3.67
C PHE A 125 17.19 -8.70 -5.16
N LYS A 126 15.89 -8.85 -5.45
CA LYS A 126 15.35 -8.73 -6.82
C LYS A 126 15.47 -7.30 -7.38
N ILE A 127 15.42 -6.28 -6.50
CA ILE A 127 15.58 -4.87 -6.87
C ILE A 127 17.01 -4.57 -7.30
N PHE A 128 18.00 -4.99 -6.51
CA PHE A 128 19.41 -4.70 -6.81
C PHE A 128 19.97 -5.57 -7.94
N SER A 129 19.51 -6.82 -8.08
CA SER A 129 19.93 -7.72 -9.16
C SER A 129 19.51 -7.22 -10.56
N LYS A 130 18.35 -6.58 -10.67
CA LYS A 130 17.80 -6.10 -11.95
C LYS A 130 18.43 -4.79 -12.45
N ARG A 131 19.28 -4.14 -11.64
CA ARG A 131 19.99 -2.90 -11.98
C ARG A 131 21.38 -3.14 -12.61
N ASN A 132 21.88 -4.38 -12.54
CA ASN A 132 23.19 -4.79 -13.07
C ASN A 132 23.13 -5.55 -14.41
N LYS A 133 22.00 -5.46 -15.13
CA LYS A 133 21.84 -5.91 -16.52
C LYS A 133 21.28 -4.75 -17.32
#